data_AF-A0A2E1X1E2-F1
#
_entry.id   AF-A0A2E1X1E2-F1
#
_cell.length_a   1.000
_cell.length_b   1.000
_cell.length_c   1.000
_cell.angle_alpha   90.00
_cell.angle_beta   90.00
_cell.angle_gamma   90.00
#
_symmetry.space_group_name_H-M   'P 1'
#
loop_
_entity.id
_entity.type
_entity.pdbx_description
1 polymer ?
#
loop_
_entity_poly.entity_id
_entity_poly.type
_entity_poly.pdbx_seq_one_letter_code
_entity_poly.pdbx_strand_id
1 'polypeptide(L)'
;MTPRTRSLDSILSLVAILLLFSTGCRQVERIEERRDLPLRAWNRDLYNSEGVQVYATTSRAAREVAQKAEDAAKLFQRKTGEEPRQILFVAVSNADPIDEELLDAGIQGLSRISGKPIPTLQESMKKEAQRKGTKGIEDNDKVVQAMLSMIPGILESPTPRPPMLWKDAVVIPTATRVNAAVDEILLFLMEKEDMSTLQRILLTPVVAIAKRYVSKILNSVQDAIILGVHAQGREGWSQERVEQLIKETLEESGFEQLGADITNRTKEIRQSNPENTADEDINPE
;
A
#
# COMPACT_ATOMS: atom_id res chain seq x y z
N MET A 1 -17.05 -37.55 -32.66
CA MET A 1 -17.29 -36.90 -31.36
C MET A 1 -15.95 -36.71 -30.67
N THR A 2 -15.44 -35.48 -30.67
CA THR A 2 -14.08 -35.12 -30.26
C THR A 2 -13.97 -34.91 -28.75
N PRO A 3 -13.02 -35.57 -28.05
CA PRO A 3 -12.85 -35.46 -26.60
C PRO A 3 -12.16 -34.15 -26.14
N ARG A 4 -11.88 -33.20 -27.05
CA ARG A 4 -11.11 -31.97 -26.79
C ARG A 4 -11.90 -30.84 -26.12
N THR A 5 -13.23 -30.83 -26.19
CA THR A 5 -14.04 -29.72 -25.61
C THR A 5 -14.25 -29.87 -24.10
N ARG A 6 -14.26 -31.09 -23.55
CA ARG A 6 -14.49 -31.33 -22.12
C ARG A 6 -13.35 -30.85 -21.21
N SER A 7 -12.11 -30.80 -21.69
CA SER A 7 -10.98 -30.37 -20.84
C SER A 7 -10.90 -28.86 -20.69
N LEU A 8 -11.30 -28.09 -21.70
CA LEU A 8 -11.33 -26.63 -21.65
C LEU A 8 -12.39 -26.12 -20.68
N ASP A 9 -13.60 -26.69 -20.70
CA ASP A 9 -14.67 -26.35 -19.77
C ASP A 9 -14.30 -26.69 -18.32
N SER A 10 -13.59 -27.80 -18.11
CA SER A 10 -13.13 -28.22 -16.78
C SER A 10 -12.03 -27.30 -16.23
N ILE A 11 -11.13 -26.81 -17.09
CA ILE A 11 -10.09 -25.83 -16.71
C ILE A 11 -10.73 -24.47 -16.43
N LEU A 12 -11.68 -24.02 -17.26
CA LEU A 12 -12.42 -22.76 -17.05
C LEU A 12 -13.25 -22.79 -15.77
N SER A 13 -13.90 -23.91 -15.45
CA SER A 13 -14.58 -24.09 -14.16
C SER A 13 -13.62 -24.12 -12.98
N LEU A 14 -12.45 -24.77 -13.12
CA LEU A 14 -11.43 -24.76 -12.06
C LEU A 14 -10.87 -23.35 -11.82
N VAL A 15 -10.63 -22.58 -12.88
CA VAL A 15 -10.21 -21.17 -12.81
C VAL A 15 -11.32 -20.31 -12.22
N ALA A 16 -12.59 -20.50 -12.62
CA ALA A 16 -13.72 -19.77 -12.03
C ALA A 16 -13.91 -20.09 -10.54
N ILE A 17 -13.73 -21.35 -10.14
CA ILE A 17 -13.79 -21.79 -8.75
C ILE A 17 -12.59 -21.23 -7.95
N LEU A 18 -11.37 -21.26 -8.51
CA LEU A 18 -10.19 -20.60 -7.92
C LEU A 18 -10.34 -19.07 -7.83
N LEU A 19 -11.01 -18.44 -8.80
CA LEU A 19 -11.36 -17.02 -8.76
C LEU A 19 -12.41 -16.73 -7.68
N LEU A 20 -13.40 -17.61 -7.49
CA LEU A 20 -14.38 -17.52 -6.40
C LEU A 20 -13.75 -17.77 -5.01
N PHE A 21 -12.75 -18.64 -4.89
CA PHE A 21 -12.02 -18.88 -3.64
C PHE A 21 -10.98 -17.78 -3.32
N SER A 22 -10.50 -17.02 -4.31
CA SER A 22 -9.58 -15.89 -4.08
C SER A 22 -10.30 -14.58 -3.72
N THR A 23 -11.60 -14.49 -3.96
CA THR A 23 -12.45 -13.47 -3.35
C THR A 23 -12.98 -14.01 -2.02
N GLY A 24 -12.27 -13.75 -0.93
CA GLY A 24 -12.73 -14.13 0.41
C GLY A 24 -14.20 -13.75 0.62
N CYS A 25 -15.02 -14.73 1.01
CA CYS A 25 -16.46 -14.60 1.27
C CYS A 25 -16.73 -13.80 2.55
N ARG A 26 -16.14 -12.61 2.69
CA ARG A 26 -16.41 -11.70 3.80
C ARG A 26 -17.72 -10.97 3.55
N GLN A 27 -18.64 -11.06 4.51
CA GLN A 27 -19.91 -10.34 4.45
C GLN A 27 -19.64 -8.84 4.63
N VAL A 28 -20.18 -8.02 3.73
CA VAL A 28 -20.02 -6.57 3.74
C VAL A 28 -21.39 -5.97 3.53
N GLU A 29 -21.83 -5.20 4.51
CA GLU A 29 -23.14 -4.57 4.51
C GLU A 29 -22.96 -3.05 4.54
N ARG A 30 -23.68 -2.36 3.67
CA ARG A 30 -23.82 -0.91 3.77
C ARG A 30 -24.72 -0.63 4.97
N ILE A 31 -24.31 0.28 5.84
CA ILE A 31 -25.14 0.73 6.95
C ILE A 31 -26.13 1.76 6.40
N GLU A 32 -27.43 1.50 6.54
CA GLU A 32 -28.50 2.37 6.02
C GLU A 32 -29.19 3.19 7.12
N GLU A 33 -29.01 2.81 8.38
CA GLU A 33 -29.64 3.47 9.53
C GLU A 33 -28.61 4.21 10.37
N ARG A 34 -28.91 5.49 10.64
CA ARG A 34 -28.03 6.37 11.43
C ARG A 34 -27.95 5.85 12.86
N ARG A 35 -26.73 5.53 13.30
CA ARG A 35 -26.39 5.17 14.68
C ARG A 35 -25.50 6.27 15.27
N ASP A 36 -24.52 5.88 16.08
CA ASP A 36 -23.55 6.77 16.72
C ASP A 36 -22.45 7.27 15.77
N LEU A 37 -22.47 6.85 14.50
CA LEU A 37 -21.60 7.33 13.43
C LEU A 37 -22.43 7.91 12.28
N PRO A 38 -21.91 8.93 11.57
CA PRO A 38 -22.50 9.39 10.31
C PRO A 38 -22.64 8.25 9.30
N LEU A 39 -23.74 8.23 8.54
CA LEU A 39 -23.86 7.29 7.41
C LEU A 39 -22.93 7.65 6.25
N ARG A 40 -22.54 8.94 6.19
CA ARG A 40 -21.60 9.48 5.23
C ARG A 40 -20.58 10.39 5.89
N ALA A 41 -19.32 10.20 5.56
CA ALA A 41 -18.21 11.08 5.90
C ALA A 41 -17.21 11.06 4.73
N TRP A 42 -16.56 12.18 4.46
CA TRP A 42 -15.57 12.30 3.37
C TRP A 42 -16.07 11.77 2.01
N ASN A 43 -17.33 12.09 1.68
CA ASN A 43 -18.02 11.66 0.46
C ASN A 43 -18.05 10.13 0.24
N ARG A 44 -18.05 9.37 1.33
CA ARG A 44 -18.13 7.90 1.33
C ARG A 44 -19.28 7.42 2.18
N ASP A 45 -19.78 6.24 1.84
CA ASP A 45 -20.79 5.55 2.62
C ASP A 45 -20.13 4.67 3.69
N LEU A 46 -20.79 4.53 4.84
CA LEU A 46 -20.35 3.65 5.92
C LEU A 46 -20.74 2.19 5.65
N TYR A 47 -19.75 1.30 5.72
CA TYR A 47 -19.91 -0.15 5.62
C TYR A 47 -19.51 -0.83 6.94
N ASN A 48 -20.20 -1.92 7.26
CA ASN A 48 -19.77 -2.87 8.27
C ASN A 48 -19.37 -4.17 7.58
N SER A 49 -18.19 -4.67 7.91
CA SER A 49 -17.74 -5.97 7.44
C SER A 49 -17.22 -6.77 8.61
N GLU A 50 -18.05 -7.70 9.11
CA GLU A 50 -17.78 -8.58 10.25
C GLU A 50 -17.20 -7.83 11.47
N GLY A 51 -17.78 -6.67 11.80
CA GLY A 51 -17.38 -5.86 12.95
C GLY A 51 -16.35 -4.76 12.64
N VAL A 52 -15.77 -4.75 11.44
CA VAL A 52 -14.88 -3.67 10.98
C VAL A 52 -15.69 -2.60 10.25
N GLN A 53 -15.60 -1.36 10.73
CA GLN A 53 -16.28 -0.21 10.14
C GLN A 53 -15.38 0.49 9.12
N VAL A 54 -15.89 0.65 7.89
CA VAL A 54 -15.13 1.24 6.78
C VAL A 54 -15.96 2.26 6.03
N TYR A 55 -15.47 3.49 5.90
CA TYR A 55 -16.00 4.44 4.91
C TYR A 55 -15.40 4.15 3.55
N ALA A 56 -16.24 3.84 2.56
CA ALA A 56 -15.79 3.54 1.20
C ALA A 56 -16.76 4.07 0.15
N THR A 57 -16.28 4.15 -1.10
CA THR A 57 -17.10 4.44 -2.28
C THR A 57 -17.80 3.19 -2.82
N THR A 58 -17.28 2.00 -2.51
CA THR A 58 -17.82 0.72 -2.96
C THR A 58 -17.70 -0.35 -1.88
N SER A 59 -18.60 -1.34 -1.89
CA SER A 59 -18.53 -2.51 -1.00
C SER A 59 -17.27 -3.35 -1.23
N ARG A 60 -16.73 -3.35 -2.46
CA ARG A 60 -15.47 -4.03 -2.78
C ARG A 60 -14.29 -3.38 -2.05
N ALA A 61 -14.18 -2.06 -2.10
CA ALA A 61 -13.13 -1.33 -1.38
C ALA A 61 -13.28 -1.47 0.14
N ALA A 62 -14.51 -1.44 0.65
CA ALA A 62 -14.79 -1.72 2.05
C ALA A 62 -14.32 -3.13 2.47
N ARG A 63 -14.60 -4.15 1.65
CA ARG A 63 -14.17 -5.54 1.91
C ARG A 63 -12.65 -5.65 2.04
N GLU A 64 -11.95 -5.08 1.07
CA GLU A 64 -10.50 -5.15 0.97
C GLU A 64 -9.83 -4.53 2.18
N VAL A 65 -10.24 -3.32 2.54
CA VAL A 65 -9.71 -2.61 3.71
C VAL A 65 -10.12 -3.30 5.01
N ALA A 66 -11.33 -3.85 5.10
CA ALA A 66 -11.76 -4.60 6.28
C ALA A 66 -10.92 -5.87 6.50
N GLN A 67 -10.58 -6.60 5.43
CA GLN A 67 -9.68 -7.75 5.51
C GLN A 67 -8.30 -7.33 6.02
N LYS A 68 -7.74 -6.25 5.45
CA LYS A 68 -6.44 -5.72 5.88
C LYS A 68 -6.43 -5.29 7.35
N ALA A 69 -7.50 -4.63 7.79
CA ALA A 69 -7.70 -4.22 9.17
C ALA A 69 -7.74 -5.41 10.13
N GLU A 70 -8.48 -6.48 9.77
CA GLU A 70 -8.56 -7.68 10.61
C GLU A 70 -7.21 -8.41 10.69
N ASP A 71 -6.50 -8.55 9.57
CA ASP A 71 -5.19 -9.20 9.53
C ASP A 71 -4.18 -8.43 10.40
N ALA A 72 -4.19 -7.10 10.33
CA ALA A 72 -3.37 -6.23 11.17
C ALA A 72 -3.78 -6.29 12.65
N ALA A 73 -5.07 -6.34 12.97
CA ALA A 73 -5.55 -6.50 14.34
C ALA A 73 -5.10 -7.85 14.96
N LYS A 74 -5.19 -8.95 14.20
CA LYS A 74 -4.66 -10.26 14.61
C LYS A 74 -3.14 -10.21 14.80
N LEU A 75 -2.42 -9.52 13.90
CA LEU A 75 -0.98 -9.34 14.03
C LEU A 75 -0.62 -8.56 15.30
N PHE A 76 -1.34 -7.47 15.60
CA PHE A 76 -1.18 -6.69 16.83
C PHE A 76 -1.37 -7.56 18.07
N GLN A 77 -2.47 -8.31 18.15
CA GLN A 77 -2.76 -9.18 19.29
C GLN A 77 -1.67 -10.26 19.46
N ARG A 78 -1.21 -10.89 18.37
CA ARG A 78 -0.13 -11.89 18.42
C ARG A 78 1.19 -11.31 18.91
N LYS A 79 1.56 -10.10 18.47
CA LYS A 79 2.84 -9.46 18.83
C LYS A 79 2.85 -8.92 20.25
N THR A 80 1.70 -8.47 20.74
CA THR A 80 1.64 -7.65 21.96
C THR A 80 0.90 -8.33 23.11
N GLY A 81 0.07 -9.33 22.83
CA GLY A 81 -0.87 -9.93 23.78
C GLY A 81 -2.07 -9.06 24.13
N GLU A 82 -2.17 -7.86 23.53
CA GLU A 82 -3.19 -6.86 23.85
C GLU A 82 -4.40 -6.96 22.90
N GLU A 83 -5.60 -6.73 23.43
CA GLU A 83 -6.81 -6.68 22.61
C GLU A 83 -6.79 -5.47 21.67
N PRO A 84 -7.03 -5.65 20.35
CA PRO A 84 -7.10 -4.55 19.40
C PRO A 84 -8.23 -3.57 19.74
N ARG A 85 -7.98 -2.28 19.51
CA ARG A 85 -9.00 -1.24 19.67
C ARG A 85 -9.96 -1.23 18.49
N GLN A 86 -11.19 -0.77 18.73
CA GLN A 86 -12.11 -0.46 17.64
C GLN A 86 -11.62 0.80 16.91
N ILE A 87 -11.20 0.64 15.66
CA ILE A 87 -10.70 1.70 14.79
C ILE A 87 -11.64 1.83 13.59
N LEU A 88 -11.84 3.06 13.13
CA LEU A 88 -12.54 3.35 11.89
C LEU A 88 -11.55 3.36 10.73
N PHE A 89 -11.93 2.77 9.60
CA PHE A 89 -11.10 2.77 8.40
C PHE A 89 -11.74 3.58 7.28
N VAL A 90 -10.91 4.15 6.41
CA VAL A 90 -11.32 4.89 5.22
C VAL A 90 -10.63 4.28 4.02
N ALA A 91 -11.41 3.74 3.08
CA ALA A 91 -10.88 3.19 1.85
C ALA A 91 -10.71 4.28 0.78
N VAL A 92 -9.56 4.28 0.12
CA VAL A 92 -9.24 5.21 -0.98
C VAL A 92 -8.99 4.40 -2.25
N SER A 93 -9.92 4.50 -3.20
CA SER A 93 -9.97 3.59 -4.35
C SER A 93 -9.71 4.24 -5.69
N ASN A 94 -10.05 5.52 -5.85
CA ASN A 94 -10.01 6.20 -7.14
C ASN A 94 -9.04 7.37 -7.04
N ALA A 95 -8.48 7.84 -8.15
CA ALA A 95 -7.80 9.13 -8.26
C ALA A 95 -8.83 10.28 -8.31
N ASP A 96 -9.72 10.34 -7.32
CA ASP A 96 -10.63 11.47 -7.13
C ASP A 96 -9.86 12.60 -6.41
N PRO A 97 -10.05 13.88 -6.76
CA PRO A 97 -9.43 14.99 -6.01
C PRO A 97 -9.65 14.93 -4.49
N ILE A 98 -10.83 14.47 -4.04
CA ILE A 98 -11.11 14.29 -2.61
C ILE A 98 -10.23 13.19 -2.00
N ASP A 99 -9.88 12.18 -2.78
CA ASP A 99 -9.03 11.07 -2.35
C ASP A 99 -7.57 11.52 -2.17
N GLU A 100 -7.11 12.51 -2.93
CA GLU A 100 -5.80 13.16 -2.75
C GLU A 100 -5.77 14.00 -1.48
N GLU A 101 -6.79 14.84 -1.25
CA GLU A 101 -6.90 15.64 -0.01
C GLU A 101 -6.90 14.77 1.26
N LEU A 102 -7.58 13.61 1.21
CA LEU A 102 -7.62 12.67 2.33
C LEU A 102 -6.28 12.02 2.61
N LEU A 103 -5.51 11.72 1.57
CA LEU A 103 -4.19 11.12 1.74
C LEU A 103 -3.17 12.15 2.20
N ASP A 104 -3.22 13.38 1.71
CA ASP A 104 -2.38 14.47 2.20
C ASP A 104 -2.66 14.78 3.67
N ALA A 105 -3.93 14.94 4.04
CA ALA A 105 -4.33 15.10 5.43
C ALA A 105 -3.98 13.87 6.29
N GLY A 106 -4.09 12.67 5.70
CA GLY A 106 -3.72 11.41 6.32
C GLY A 106 -2.22 11.31 6.63
N ILE A 107 -1.36 11.69 5.69
CA ILE A 107 0.11 11.67 5.84
C ILE A 107 0.53 12.65 6.94
N GLN A 108 -0.11 13.82 7.02
CA GLN A 108 0.10 14.76 8.12
C GLN A 108 -0.25 14.12 9.48
N GLY A 109 -1.29 13.28 9.52
CA GLY A 109 -1.68 12.55 10.73
C GLY A 109 -0.69 11.49 11.20
N LEU A 110 0.26 11.03 10.37
CA LEU A 110 1.31 10.08 10.78
C LEU A 110 2.21 10.63 11.90
N SER A 111 2.26 11.96 12.05
CA SER A 111 2.89 12.62 13.21
C SER A 111 2.33 12.13 14.56
N ARG A 112 1.04 11.77 14.61
CA ARG A 112 0.37 11.35 15.85
C ARG A 112 0.91 10.02 16.38
N ILE A 113 1.28 9.09 15.51
CA ILE A 113 1.87 7.79 15.90
C ILE A 113 3.39 7.84 15.99
N SER A 114 4.05 8.68 15.19
CA SER A 114 5.51 8.75 15.12
C SER A 114 6.13 9.71 16.13
N GLY A 115 5.34 10.57 16.78
CA GLY A 115 5.83 11.61 17.67
C GLY A 115 6.65 12.71 16.98
N LYS A 116 6.79 12.65 15.65
CA LYS A 116 7.61 13.57 14.84
C LYS A 116 6.74 14.63 14.18
N PRO A 117 7.19 15.90 14.10
CA PRO A 117 6.43 16.95 13.44
C PRO A 117 6.33 16.73 11.91
N ILE A 118 5.20 17.17 11.33
CA ILE A 118 4.85 16.97 9.91
C ILE A 118 5.96 17.41 8.92
N PRO A 119 6.58 18.61 9.07
CA PRO A 119 7.60 19.05 8.13
C PRO A 119 8.81 18.11 8.09
N THR A 120 9.18 17.52 9.23
CA THR A 120 10.28 16.54 9.29
C THR A 120 9.95 15.23 8.60
N LEU A 121 8.69 14.78 8.61
CA LEU A 121 8.28 13.55 7.90
C LEU A 121 8.36 13.75 6.38
N GLN A 122 7.78 14.84 5.88
CA GLN A 122 7.82 15.15 4.45
C GLN A 122 9.24 15.42 3.96
N GLU A 123 10.05 16.18 4.72
CA GLU A 123 11.45 16.39 4.37
C GLU A 123 12.27 15.11 4.45
N SER A 124 12.05 14.22 5.41
CA SER A 124 12.76 12.94 5.50
C SER A 124 12.40 12.02 4.34
N MET A 125 11.11 11.96 3.97
CA MET A 125 10.66 11.18 2.81
C MET A 125 11.25 11.72 1.51
N LYS A 126 11.24 13.06 1.33
CA LYS A 126 11.91 13.71 0.21
C LYS A 126 13.40 13.39 0.22
N LYS A 127 14.14 13.75 1.28
CA LYS A 127 15.59 13.55 1.42
C LYS A 127 16.00 12.09 1.18
N GLU A 128 15.28 11.10 1.69
CA GLU A 128 15.60 9.69 1.45
C GLU A 128 15.35 9.27 -0.02
N ALA A 129 14.30 9.80 -0.65
CA ALA A 129 14.07 9.63 -2.10
C ALA A 129 15.21 10.25 -2.93
N GLN A 130 15.73 11.43 -2.52
CA GLN A 130 16.87 12.06 -3.20
C GLN A 130 18.18 11.27 -2.99
N ARG A 131 18.37 10.68 -1.82
CA ARG A 131 19.62 10.02 -1.41
C ARG A 131 19.85 8.67 -2.08
N LYS A 132 18.80 7.92 -2.42
CA LYS A 132 18.89 6.54 -2.93
C LYS A 132 18.67 6.36 -4.43
N GLY A 133 18.64 7.47 -5.16
CA GLY A 133 18.81 7.47 -6.60
C GLY A 133 17.50 7.60 -7.34
N THR A 134 17.29 8.80 -7.88
CA THR A 134 16.62 9.04 -9.16
C THR A 134 16.71 10.54 -9.46
N LYS A 135 17.87 10.99 -9.97
CA LYS A 135 18.01 12.36 -10.50
C LYS A 135 16.82 12.64 -11.44
N GLY A 136 15.96 13.62 -11.13
CA GLY A 136 14.84 14.07 -11.96
C GLY A 136 13.45 13.45 -11.68
N ILE A 137 13.28 12.58 -10.67
CA ILE A 137 11.93 12.24 -10.16
C ILE A 137 11.36 13.36 -9.29
N GLU A 138 12.25 14.02 -8.56
CA GLU A 138 11.92 15.04 -7.55
C GLU A 138 11.27 16.30 -8.13
N ASP A 139 11.57 16.59 -9.40
CA ASP A 139 11.04 17.74 -10.13
C ASP A 139 9.73 17.41 -10.86
N ASN A 140 9.25 16.17 -10.77
CA ASN A 140 7.99 15.76 -11.39
C ASN A 140 6.90 15.58 -10.33
N ASP A 141 6.05 16.61 -10.22
CA ASP A 141 4.91 16.64 -9.30
C ASP A 141 4.00 15.41 -9.43
N LYS A 142 3.81 14.87 -10.63
CA LYS A 142 2.96 13.68 -10.83
C LYS A 142 3.55 12.42 -10.20
N VAL A 143 4.86 12.22 -10.34
CA VAL A 143 5.54 11.05 -9.76
C VAL A 143 5.56 11.15 -8.24
N VAL A 144 5.80 12.36 -7.71
CA VAL A 144 5.72 12.62 -6.27
C VAL A 144 4.31 12.37 -5.74
N GLN A 145 3.28 12.86 -6.44
CA GLN A 145 1.88 12.61 -6.09
C GLN A 145 1.52 11.12 -6.15
N ALA A 146 1.97 10.40 -7.18
CA ALA A 146 1.80 8.95 -7.27
C ALA A 146 2.45 8.24 -6.07
N MET A 147 3.66 8.64 -5.66
CA MET A 147 4.31 8.08 -4.47
C MET A 147 3.53 8.33 -3.19
N LEU A 148 3.07 9.56 -2.96
CA LEU A 148 2.26 9.91 -1.78
C LEU A 148 0.92 9.18 -1.77
N SER A 149 0.33 8.97 -2.95
CA SER A 149 -0.98 8.32 -3.11
C SER A 149 -1.04 6.87 -2.61
N MET A 150 0.11 6.23 -2.43
CA MET A 150 0.27 4.84 -1.98
C MET A 150 0.44 4.73 -0.47
N ILE A 151 0.67 5.84 0.23
CA ILE A 151 1.02 5.85 1.65
C ILE A 151 -0.25 5.91 2.48
N PRO A 152 -0.49 4.94 3.37
CA PRO A 152 -1.63 5.01 4.28
C PRO A 152 -1.47 6.17 5.26
N GLY A 153 -2.60 6.72 5.70
CA GLY A 153 -2.65 7.93 6.51
C GLY A 153 -3.52 7.78 7.75
N ILE A 154 -3.55 8.83 8.58
CA ILE A 154 -4.36 8.90 9.80
C ILE A 154 -5.18 10.19 9.78
N LEU A 155 -6.49 10.06 9.96
CA LEU A 155 -7.42 11.17 10.10
C LEU A 155 -8.03 11.18 11.49
N GLU A 156 -8.68 12.27 11.87
CA GLU A 156 -9.57 12.26 13.02
C GLU A 156 -10.88 11.57 12.62
N SER A 157 -11.41 10.71 13.49
CA SER A 157 -12.71 10.08 13.30
C SER A 157 -13.82 11.14 13.24
N PRO A 158 -14.86 10.95 12.40
CA PRO A 158 -15.91 11.94 12.26
C PRO A 158 -16.76 12.01 13.55
N THR A 159 -17.41 13.14 13.76
CA THR A 159 -18.37 13.32 14.86
C THR A 159 -19.81 13.24 14.33
N PRO A 160 -20.76 12.64 15.09
CA PRO A 160 -20.59 11.96 16.39
C PRO A 160 -19.80 10.64 16.27
N ARG A 161 -19.23 10.16 17.39
CA ARG A 161 -18.57 8.86 17.50
C ARG A 161 -18.93 8.15 18.83
N PRO A 162 -19.08 6.81 18.84
CA PRO A 162 -19.32 6.08 20.08
C PRO A 162 -18.06 6.08 20.97
N PRO A 163 -18.20 5.99 22.31
CA PRO A 163 -17.07 6.09 23.25
C PRO A 163 -15.98 5.03 23.05
N MET A 164 -16.36 3.85 22.56
CA MET A 164 -15.44 2.73 22.32
C MET A 164 -14.62 2.89 21.03
N LEU A 165 -15.05 3.74 20.10
CA LEU A 165 -14.33 3.98 18.86
C LEU A 165 -13.17 4.93 19.11
N TRP A 166 -11.99 4.52 18.65
CA TRP A 166 -10.79 5.33 18.76
C TRP A 166 -10.94 6.67 18.02
N LYS A 167 -10.29 7.69 18.55
CA LYS A 167 -10.37 9.07 18.03
C LYS A 167 -9.75 9.21 16.63
N ASP A 168 -8.82 8.34 16.28
CA ASP A 168 -8.16 8.34 14.98
C ASP A 168 -8.78 7.28 14.05
N ALA A 169 -8.95 7.66 12.79
CA ALA A 169 -9.31 6.79 11.69
C ALA A 169 -8.09 6.52 10.80
N VAL A 170 -8.03 5.34 10.18
CA VAL A 170 -6.91 4.96 9.31
C VAL A 170 -7.35 4.99 7.85
N VAL A 171 -6.64 5.77 7.05
CA VAL A 171 -6.84 5.89 5.60
C VAL A 171 -5.97 4.85 4.93
N ILE A 172 -6.60 3.93 4.20
CA ILE A 172 -5.92 2.84 3.51
C ILE A 172 -6.18 2.96 2.00
N PRO A 173 -5.13 3.18 1.19
CA PRO A 173 -5.24 3.07 -0.25
C PRO A 173 -5.46 1.61 -0.64
N THR A 174 -6.45 1.38 -1.49
CA THR A 174 -6.73 0.04 -2.04
C THR A 174 -5.62 -0.40 -3.00
N ALA A 175 -5.50 -1.71 -3.21
CA ALA A 175 -4.61 -2.33 -4.17
C ALA A 175 -4.83 -1.79 -5.59
N THR A 176 -6.06 -1.42 -5.94
CA THR A 176 -6.35 -0.79 -7.25
C THR A 176 -5.65 0.55 -7.37
N ARG A 177 -5.76 1.41 -6.35
CA ARG A 177 -5.09 2.72 -6.31
C ARG A 177 -3.56 2.56 -6.29
N VAL A 178 -3.04 1.65 -5.48
CA VAL A 178 -1.61 1.36 -5.40
C VAL A 178 -1.06 0.90 -6.75
N ASN A 179 -1.74 -0.04 -7.42
CA ASN A 179 -1.30 -0.52 -8.73
C ASN A 179 -1.28 0.58 -9.79
N ALA A 180 -2.29 1.45 -9.80
CA ALA A 180 -2.36 2.59 -10.72
C ALA A 180 -1.20 3.58 -10.48
N ALA A 181 -0.89 3.89 -9.22
CA ALA A 181 0.23 4.75 -8.86
C ALA A 181 1.60 4.16 -9.27
N VAL A 182 1.78 2.84 -9.08
CA VAL A 182 3.01 2.16 -9.55
C VAL A 182 3.11 2.20 -11.07
N ASP A 183 1.99 2.02 -11.78
CA ASP A 183 1.96 2.15 -13.24
C ASP A 183 2.38 3.53 -13.71
N GLU A 184 1.91 4.58 -13.05
CA GLU A 184 2.29 5.96 -13.36
C GLU A 184 3.80 6.21 -13.17
N ILE A 185 4.37 5.73 -12.06
CA ILE A 185 5.81 5.84 -11.80
C ILE A 185 6.63 5.10 -12.87
N LEU A 186 6.20 3.88 -13.25
CA LEU A 186 6.90 3.09 -14.26
C LEU A 186 6.79 3.69 -15.65
N LEU A 187 5.63 4.22 -16.03
CA LEU A 187 5.43 4.92 -17.30
C LEU A 187 6.36 6.12 -17.40
N PHE A 188 6.45 6.94 -16.33
CA PHE A 188 7.39 8.06 -16.29
C PHE A 188 8.84 7.61 -16.49
N LEU A 189 9.27 6.53 -15.82
CA LEU A 189 10.63 5.99 -15.98
C LEU A 189 10.89 5.50 -17.41
N MET A 190 9.92 4.80 -18.02
CA MET A 190 10.05 4.31 -19.40
C MET A 190 10.07 5.44 -20.43
N GLU A 191 9.31 6.52 -20.19
CA GLU A 191 9.30 7.71 -21.05
C GLU A 191 10.61 8.47 -20.94
N LYS A 192 11.15 8.63 -19.73
CA LYS A 192 12.43 9.30 -19.51
C LYS A 192 13.61 8.59 -20.17
N GLU A 193 13.56 7.27 -20.25
CA GLU A 193 14.59 6.45 -20.90
C GLU A 193 14.33 6.28 -22.42
N ASP A 194 13.40 7.05 -23.01
CA ASP A 194 13.00 7.00 -24.42
C ASP A 194 12.76 5.56 -24.95
N MET A 195 12.14 4.72 -24.11
CA MET A 195 11.99 3.30 -24.43
C MET A 195 11.02 3.04 -25.57
N SER A 196 11.51 2.32 -26.58
CA SER A 196 10.71 1.82 -27.70
C SER A 196 9.64 0.81 -27.26
N THR A 197 8.62 0.61 -28.09
CA THR A 197 7.52 -0.34 -27.82
C THR A 197 8.03 -1.77 -27.57
N LEU A 198 9.05 -2.22 -28.31
CA LEU A 198 9.63 -3.54 -28.14
C LEU A 198 10.32 -3.68 -26.77
N GLN A 199 11.08 -2.68 -26.35
CA GLN A 199 11.71 -2.65 -25.02
C GLN A 199 10.67 -2.66 -23.90
N ARG A 200 9.58 -1.90 -24.05
CA ARG A 200 8.45 -1.93 -23.09
C ARG A 200 7.84 -3.31 -22.96
N ILE A 201 7.63 -4.02 -24.09
CA ILE A 201 7.11 -5.40 -24.08
C ILE A 201 8.07 -6.33 -23.33
N LEU A 202 9.37 -6.25 -23.61
CA LEU A 202 10.40 -7.08 -22.96
C LEU A 202 10.51 -6.84 -21.46
N LEU A 203 10.16 -5.63 -20.99
CA LEU A 203 10.16 -5.29 -19.57
C LEU A 203 8.91 -5.73 -18.82
N THR A 204 7.85 -6.19 -19.48
CA THR A 204 6.60 -6.62 -18.84
C THR A 204 6.81 -7.59 -17.67
N PRO A 205 7.68 -8.63 -17.76
CA PRO A 205 7.95 -9.52 -16.64
C PRO A 205 8.65 -8.81 -15.48
N VAL A 206 9.59 -7.91 -15.77
CA VAL A 206 10.33 -7.12 -14.77
C VAL A 206 9.38 -6.17 -14.04
N VAL A 207 8.47 -5.52 -14.78
CA VAL A 207 7.40 -4.67 -14.22
C VAL A 207 6.50 -5.46 -13.29
N ALA A 208 6.05 -6.65 -13.69
CA ALA A 208 5.20 -7.49 -12.85
C ALA A 208 5.90 -7.87 -11.52
N ILE A 209 7.20 -8.18 -11.60
CA ILE A 209 8.04 -8.46 -10.43
C ILE A 209 8.14 -7.21 -9.54
N ALA A 210 8.45 -6.05 -10.11
CA ALA A 210 8.56 -4.77 -9.39
C ALA A 210 7.25 -4.40 -8.68
N LYS A 211 6.11 -4.50 -9.37
CA LYS A 211 4.78 -4.28 -8.78
C LYS A 211 4.53 -5.17 -7.56
N ARG A 212 4.83 -6.47 -7.68
CA ARG A 212 4.68 -7.40 -6.56
C ARG A 212 5.53 -7.00 -5.35
N TYR A 213 6.74 -6.50 -5.59
CA TYR A 213 7.62 -6.02 -4.53
C TYR A 213 7.09 -4.75 -3.86
N VAL A 214 6.70 -3.74 -4.65
CA VAL A 214 6.13 -2.50 -4.11
C VAL A 214 4.86 -2.80 -3.29
N SER A 215 3.98 -3.67 -3.79
CA SER A 215 2.79 -4.06 -3.02
C SER A 215 3.13 -4.78 -1.71
N LYS A 216 4.18 -5.62 -1.68
CA LYS A 216 4.61 -6.27 -0.42
C LYS A 216 5.11 -5.24 0.60
N ILE A 217 5.93 -4.29 0.14
CA ILE A 217 6.47 -3.19 0.94
C ILE A 217 5.34 -2.34 1.53
N LEU A 218 4.40 -1.92 0.68
CA LEU A 218 3.28 -1.07 1.10
C LEU A 218 2.34 -1.81 2.03
N ASN A 219 2.12 -3.11 1.84
CA ASN A 219 1.36 -3.92 2.77
C ASN A 219 1.96 -3.89 4.19
N SER A 220 3.29 -3.98 4.30
CA SER A 220 3.96 -3.91 5.61
C SER A 220 3.93 -2.52 6.22
N VAL A 221 4.00 -1.46 5.39
CA VAL A 221 3.79 -0.08 5.85
C VAL A 221 2.36 0.11 6.37
N GLN A 222 1.35 -0.42 5.67
CA GLN A 222 -0.04 -0.43 6.14
C GLN A 222 -0.19 -1.16 7.47
N ASP A 223 0.40 -2.35 7.62
CA ASP A 223 0.35 -3.09 8.88
C ASP A 223 1.00 -2.28 10.01
N ALA A 224 2.19 -1.74 9.78
CA ALA A 224 2.92 -0.97 10.78
C ALA A 224 2.13 0.26 11.26
N ILE A 225 1.46 0.97 10.35
CA ILE A 225 0.62 2.13 10.69
C ILE A 225 -0.62 1.71 11.47
N ILE A 226 -1.32 0.65 11.07
CA ILE A 226 -2.50 0.15 11.80
C ILE A 226 -2.10 -0.32 13.21
N LEU A 227 -0.99 -1.05 13.34
CA LEU A 227 -0.43 -1.47 14.63
C LEU A 227 -0.06 -0.26 15.51
N GLY A 228 0.54 0.77 14.90
CA GLY A 228 0.87 2.02 15.58
C GLY A 228 -0.37 2.69 16.18
N VAL A 229 -1.47 2.77 15.43
CA VAL A 229 -2.74 3.34 15.93
C VAL A 229 -3.37 2.48 17.02
N HIS A 230 -3.28 1.15 16.91
CA HIS A 230 -3.72 0.27 18.01
C HIS A 230 -2.90 0.50 19.29
N ALA A 231 -1.60 0.78 19.19
CA ALA A 231 -0.70 0.97 20.33
C ALA A 231 -0.74 2.38 20.95
N GLN A 232 -0.95 3.40 20.14
CA GLN A 232 -0.81 4.81 20.52
C GLN A 232 -1.70 5.20 21.70
N GLY A 233 -1.12 5.81 22.74
CA GLY A 233 -1.88 6.30 23.90
C GLY A 233 -2.57 5.19 24.70
N ARG A 234 -2.04 3.97 24.65
CA ARG A 234 -2.37 2.94 25.64
C ARG A 234 -1.68 3.24 26.96
N GLU A 235 -2.36 2.88 28.04
CA GLU A 235 -1.79 2.95 29.37
C GLU A 235 -0.55 2.04 29.46
N GLY A 236 0.55 2.54 30.00
CA GLY A 236 1.81 1.78 30.09
C GLY A 236 2.58 1.61 28.77
N TRP A 237 2.16 2.24 27.68
CA TRP A 237 2.89 2.24 26.40
C TRP A 237 3.64 3.56 26.20
N SER A 238 4.97 3.52 26.30
CA SER A 238 5.82 4.66 25.94
C SER A 238 5.91 4.83 24.42
N GLN A 239 6.29 6.03 23.97
CA GLN A 239 6.45 6.32 22.54
C GLN A 239 7.55 5.44 21.92
N GLU A 240 8.63 5.18 22.64
CA GLU A 240 9.72 4.31 22.19
C GLU A 240 9.25 2.87 21.96
N ARG A 241 8.33 2.37 22.81
CA ARG A 241 7.73 1.05 22.63
C ARG A 241 6.85 0.98 21.38
N VAL A 242 6.09 2.04 21.10
CA VAL A 242 5.29 2.14 19.87
C VAL A 242 6.19 2.18 18.64
N GLU A 243 7.25 2.98 18.66
CA GLU A 243 8.24 3.06 17.58
C GLU A 243 8.94 1.73 17.33
N GLN A 244 9.30 1.01 18.40
CA GLN A 244 9.91 -0.32 18.30
C GLN A 244 8.95 -1.33 17.65
N LEU A 245 7.67 -1.34 18.02
CA LEU A 245 6.66 -2.20 17.39
C LEU A 245 6.51 -1.89 15.88
N ILE A 246 6.47 -0.61 15.51
CA ILE A 246 6.40 -0.18 14.10
C ILE A 246 7.64 -0.66 13.35
N LYS A 247 8.83 -0.47 13.93
CA LYS A 247 10.11 -0.86 13.34
C LYS A 247 10.20 -2.37 13.12
N GLU A 248 9.89 -3.18 14.14
CA GLU A 248 9.90 -4.64 14.04
C GLU A 248 8.93 -5.14 12.96
N THR A 249 7.74 -4.53 12.87
CA THR A 249 6.75 -4.87 11.84
C THR A 249 7.25 -4.56 10.43
N LEU A 250 7.99 -3.46 10.26
CA LEU A 250 8.64 -3.12 8.99
C LEU A 250 9.79 -4.09 8.69
N GLU A 251 10.67 -4.39 9.66
CA GLU A 251 11.83 -5.27 9.47
C GLU A 251 11.44 -6.71 9.09
N GLU A 252 10.39 -7.26 9.70
CA GLU A 252 9.87 -8.61 9.40
C GLU A 252 9.38 -8.79 7.97
N SER A 253 9.09 -7.69 7.25
CA SER A 253 8.73 -7.77 5.83
C SER A 253 9.90 -8.18 4.92
N GLY A 254 11.12 -8.17 5.47
CA GLY A 254 12.35 -8.57 4.78
C GLY A 254 12.90 -7.49 3.86
N PHE A 255 12.69 -6.20 4.14
CA PHE A 255 13.23 -5.09 3.32
C PHE A 255 14.73 -5.24 3.01
N GLU A 256 15.51 -5.73 3.98
CA GLU A 256 16.96 -5.93 3.82
C GLU A 256 17.28 -7.12 2.90
N GLN A 257 16.60 -8.25 3.07
CA GLN A 257 16.72 -9.41 2.17
C GLN A 257 16.24 -9.08 0.76
N LEU A 258 15.20 -8.25 0.63
CA LEU A 258 14.65 -7.77 -0.63
C LEU A 258 15.66 -6.90 -1.42
N GLY A 259 16.36 -5.99 -0.75
CA GLY A 259 17.42 -5.19 -1.38
C GLY A 259 18.61 -6.03 -1.81
N ALA A 260 18.98 -7.03 -1.01
CA ALA A 260 20.06 -7.97 -1.32
C ALA A 260 19.71 -8.87 -2.53
N ASP A 261 18.50 -9.41 -2.60
CA ASP A 261 18.05 -10.28 -3.69
C ASP A 261 18.01 -9.56 -5.05
N ILE A 262 17.55 -8.30 -5.07
CA ILE A 262 17.54 -7.48 -6.29
C ILE A 262 18.97 -7.15 -6.74
N THR A 263 19.84 -6.78 -5.79
CA THR A 263 21.24 -6.47 -6.09
C THR A 263 21.98 -7.69 -6.62
N ASN A 264 21.73 -8.87 -6.03
CA ASN A 264 22.34 -10.13 -6.46
C ASN A 264 21.83 -10.56 -7.84
N ARG A 265 20.51 -10.52 -8.09
CA ARG A 265 19.95 -10.82 -9.43
C ARG A 265 20.43 -9.84 -10.50
N THR A 266 20.55 -8.55 -10.19
CA THR A 266 21.05 -7.55 -11.14
C THR A 266 22.54 -7.77 -11.46
N LYS A 267 23.34 -8.20 -10.47
CA LYS A 267 24.73 -8.59 -10.68
C LYS A 267 24.85 -9.86 -11.52
N GLU A 268 24.01 -10.86 -11.28
CA GLU A 268 23.98 -12.09 -12.07
C GLU A 268 23.56 -11.83 -13.53
N ILE A 269 22.60 -10.93 -13.77
CA ILE A 269 22.20 -10.51 -15.13
C ILE A 269 23.34 -9.75 -15.83
N ARG A 270 24.08 -8.90 -15.12
CA ARG A 270 25.26 -8.20 -15.68
C ARG A 270 26.45 -9.13 -15.92
N GLN A 271 26.61 -10.19 -15.13
CA GLN A 271 27.69 -11.18 -15.30
C GLN A 271 27.38 -12.23 -16.37
N SER A 272 26.10 -12.43 -16.74
CA SER A 272 25.67 -13.37 -17.78
C SER A 272 25.63 -12.79 -19.20
N ASN A 273 25.91 -11.49 -19.38
CA ASN A 273 26.15 -10.85 -20.67
C ASN A 273 27.52 -10.14 -20.68
N PRO A 274 28.62 -10.84 -21.00
CA PRO A 274 29.96 -10.24 -21.10
C PRO A 274 30.29 -9.66 -22.49
N GLU A 275 29.34 -9.52 -23.41
CA GLU A 275 29.60 -9.01 -24.77
C GLU A 275 28.99 -7.62 -25.00
N ASN A 276 29.75 -6.60 -24.61
CA ASN A 276 30.06 -5.40 -25.43
C ASN A 276 30.80 -4.36 -24.56
N THR A 277 32.03 -4.72 -24.17
CA THR A 277 33.11 -3.73 -23.99
C THR A 277 34.21 -4.12 -24.95
N ALA A 278 33.97 -3.87 -26.23
CA ALA A 278 35.01 -3.75 -27.23
C ALA A 278 34.74 -2.43 -27.98
N ASP A 279 35.80 -1.64 -28.06
CA ASP A 279 36.02 -0.48 -28.91
C ASP A 279 35.32 0.84 -28.54
N GLU A 280 36.08 1.70 -27.85
CA GLU A 280 36.37 3.07 -28.28
C GLU A 280 37.65 3.57 -27.58
N ASP A 281 38.81 2.98 -27.93
CA ASP A 281 40.08 3.70 -27.84
C ASP A 281 40.15 4.65 -29.05
N ILE A 282 39.46 5.79 -28.93
CA ILE A 282 39.68 6.92 -29.83
C ILE A 282 40.89 7.67 -29.31
N ASN A 283 42.02 7.40 -29.95
CA ASN A 283 43.27 8.13 -29.88
C ASN A 283 43.05 9.65 -30.09
N PRO A 284 43.47 10.54 -29.17
CA PRO A 284 43.71 11.93 -29.51
C PRO A 284 45.22 12.15 -29.72
N GLU A 285 45.54 12.67 -30.91
CA GLU A 285 46.80 13.29 -31.39
C GLU A 285 48.05 13.27 -30.50
#